data_AF-A0A804KMB5-F1
#
_entry.id   AF-A0A804KMB5-F1
#
_cell.length_a   1.000
_cell.length_b   1.000
_cell.length_c   1.000
_cell.angle_alpha   90.00
_cell.angle_beta   90.00
_cell.angle_gamma   90.00
#
_symmetry.space_group_name_H-M   'P 1'
#
loop_
_entity.id
_entity.type
_entity.pdbx_description
1 polymer ?
#
loop_
_entity_poly.entity_id
_entity_poly.type
_entity_poly.pdbx_seq_one_letter_code
_entity_poly.pdbx_strand_id
1 'polypeptide(L)'
;MASDASAALSVRQKVQKFLDAARSGNLDLFKKLAKQLDEGKGLATTVADVKDANKRTALHFAAREGRTEVCKYLLEELKVDIDVRDDDGETPLIHASRQGHNLTAKYLLEQGADPSASSDLGATPLHHAAGTGELQLYGQRFKCASLEFC
;
A
#
# COMPACT_ATOMS: atom_id res chain seq x y z
N MET A 1 31.14 -0.26 -22.28
CA MET A 1 29.74 -0.63 -21.95
C MET A 1 29.47 -0.39 -20.46
N ALA A 2 29.53 0.87 -19.98
CA ALA A 2 29.36 1.23 -18.56
C ALA A 2 28.30 2.32 -18.32
N SER A 3 27.62 2.76 -19.38
CA SER A 3 26.63 3.85 -19.35
C SER A 3 25.28 3.44 -18.74
N ASP A 4 24.88 2.17 -18.88
CA ASP A 4 23.56 1.71 -18.42
C ASP A 4 23.50 1.47 -16.91
N ALA A 5 24.63 1.14 -16.27
CA ALA A 5 24.70 0.95 -14.82
C ALA A 5 24.48 2.27 -14.05
N SER A 6 25.02 3.39 -14.55
CA SER A 6 24.87 4.71 -13.93
C SER A 6 23.45 5.28 -14.12
N ALA A 7 22.87 5.11 -15.31
CA ALA A 7 21.49 5.51 -15.57
C ALA A 7 20.48 4.70 -14.72
N ALA A 8 20.68 3.38 -14.60
CA ALA A 8 19.86 2.53 -13.75
C ALA A 8 19.98 2.89 -12.25
N LEU A 9 21.16 3.30 -11.79
CA LEU A 9 21.39 3.77 -10.41
C LEU A 9 20.60 5.04 -10.11
N SER A 10 20.56 5.99 -11.05
CA SER A 10 19.82 7.24 -10.89
C SER A 10 18.30 7.02 -10.79
N VAL A 11 17.75 6.10 -11.60
CA VAL A 11 16.33 5.73 -11.53
C VAL A 11 16.01 5.00 -10.22
N ARG A 12 16.85 4.04 -9.81
CA ARG A 12 16.68 3.33 -8.52
C ARG A 12 16.75 4.26 -7.32
N GLN A 13 17.66 5.22 -7.32
CA GLN A 13 17.75 6.23 -6.25
C GLN A 13 16.52 7.12 -6.17
N LYS A 14 15.91 7.50 -7.32
CA LYS A 14 14.65 8.26 -7.33
C LYS A 14 13.50 7.45 -6.75
N VAL A 15 13.35 6.20 -7.19
CA VAL A 15 12.35 5.25 -6.67
C VAL A 15 12.51 5.06 -5.16
N GLN A 16 13.73 4.84 -4.68
CA GLN A 16 13.98 4.62 -3.27
C GLN A 16 13.66 5.84 -2.42
N LYS A 17 14.02 7.05 -2.87
CA LYS A 17 13.63 8.30 -2.20
C LYS A 17 12.11 8.46 -2.11
N PHE A 18 11.39 8.05 -3.15
CA PHE A 18 9.93 8.09 -3.17
C PHE A 18 9.30 7.11 -2.17
N LEU A 19 9.83 5.90 -2.09
CA LEU A 19 9.39 4.90 -1.10
C LEU A 19 9.74 5.33 0.33
N ASP A 20 10.91 5.93 0.55
CA ASP A 20 11.28 6.50 1.85
C ASP A 20 10.38 7.68 2.24
N ALA A 21 9.93 8.49 1.28
CA ALA A 21 8.95 9.54 1.52
C ALA A 21 7.63 8.94 2.01
N ALA A 22 7.13 7.87 1.37
CA ALA A 22 5.94 7.15 1.80
C ALA A 22 6.09 6.59 3.23
N ARG A 23 7.27 6.08 3.58
CA ARG A 23 7.60 5.60 4.94
C ARG A 23 7.55 6.74 5.97
N SER A 24 8.15 7.88 5.63
CA SER A 24 8.24 9.04 6.52
C SER A 24 6.89 9.72 6.78
N GLY A 25 5.90 9.53 5.90
CA GLY A 25 4.60 10.20 5.97
C GLY A 25 4.62 11.65 5.47
N ASN A 26 5.73 12.15 4.93
CA ASN A 26 5.81 13.52 4.42
C ASN A 26 5.06 13.66 3.08
N LEU A 27 3.80 14.06 3.14
CA LEU A 27 2.94 14.28 1.98
C LEU A 27 3.53 15.30 0.99
N ASP A 28 4.09 16.42 1.46
CA ASP A 28 4.64 17.45 0.57
C ASP A 28 5.83 16.92 -0.24
N LEU A 29 6.73 16.20 0.43
CA LEU A 29 7.88 15.58 -0.20
C LEU A 29 7.44 14.46 -1.14
N PHE A 30 6.44 13.66 -0.74
CA PHE A 30 5.83 12.63 -1.57
C PHE A 30 5.23 13.21 -2.85
N LYS A 31 4.41 14.26 -2.76
CA LYS A 31 3.82 14.96 -3.92
C LYS A 31 4.88 15.55 -4.83
N LYS A 32 5.92 16.15 -4.24
CA LYS A 32 7.05 16.72 -5.00
C LYS A 32 7.80 15.64 -5.78
N LEU A 33 8.08 14.50 -5.15
CA LEU A 33 8.72 13.35 -5.80
C LEU A 33 7.79 12.68 -6.84
N ALA A 34 6.49 12.56 -6.55
CA ALA A 34 5.51 12.04 -7.50
C ALA A 34 5.51 12.86 -8.80
N LYS A 35 5.46 14.19 -8.68
CA LYS A 35 5.56 15.11 -9.83
C LYS A 35 6.89 15.01 -10.58
N GLN A 36 7.99 14.75 -9.87
CA GLN A 36 9.30 14.55 -10.51
C GLN A 36 9.41 13.22 -11.25
N LEU A 37 8.62 12.22 -10.86
CA LEU A 37 8.56 10.93 -11.52
C LEU A 37 7.56 10.91 -12.69
N ASP A 38 6.61 11.84 -12.71
CA ASP A 38 5.61 11.99 -13.76
C ASP A 38 6.23 12.58 -15.03
N GLU A 39 7.04 11.80 -15.75
CA GLU A 39 7.57 12.14 -17.08
C GLU A 39 6.47 12.06 -18.18
N GLY A 40 5.21 12.39 -17.84
CA GLY A 40 4.09 12.45 -18.79
C GLY A 40 3.35 11.13 -19.03
N LYS A 41 3.59 10.08 -18.22
CA LYS A 41 2.89 8.78 -18.31
C LYS A 41 1.65 8.65 -17.41
N GLY A 42 1.30 9.72 -16.69
CA GLY A 42 0.14 9.77 -15.82
C GLY A 42 0.47 9.23 -14.44
N LEU A 43 0.37 10.11 -13.44
CA LEU A 43 0.74 9.92 -12.04
C LEU A 43 0.34 8.54 -11.46
N ALA A 44 -0.87 8.06 -11.76
CA ALA A 44 -1.39 6.77 -11.29
C ALA A 44 -0.54 5.58 -11.77
N THR A 45 -0.22 5.55 -13.07
CA THR A 45 0.57 4.48 -13.69
C THR A 45 2.00 4.51 -13.17
N THR A 46 2.59 5.71 -13.03
CA THR A 46 3.95 5.87 -12.53
C THR A 46 4.08 5.42 -11.09
N VAL A 47 3.14 5.78 -10.21
CA VAL A 47 3.18 5.34 -8.81
C VAL A 47 2.93 3.83 -8.67
N ALA A 48 2.08 3.24 -9.53
CA ALA A 48 1.90 1.79 -9.60
C ALA A 48 3.14 1.06 -10.14
N ASP A 49 3.87 1.68 -11.08
CA ASP A 49 5.11 1.15 -11.65
C ASP A 49 6.30 1.29 -10.69
N VAL A 50 6.26 2.26 -9.77
CA VAL A 50 7.24 2.43 -8.69
C VAL A 50 7.11 1.29 -7.69
N LYS A 51 7.85 0.22 -7.99
CA LYS A 51 7.95 -1.00 -7.18
C LYS A 51 9.39 -1.18 -6.71
N ASP A 52 9.53 -1.65 -5.48
CA ASP A 52 10.84 -2.07 -4.96
C ASP A 52 11.24 -3.44 -5.54
N ALA A 53 12.44 -3.91 -5.20
CA ALA A 53 12.94 -5.25 -5.59
C ALA A 53 12.00 -6.40 -5.19
N ASN A 54 11.12 -6.19 -4.20
CA ASN A 54 10.12 -7.14 -3.71
C ASN A 54 8.70 -6.89 -4.28
N LYS A 55 8.57 -6.17 -5.41
CA LYS A 55 7.29 -5.71 -5.97
C LYS A 55 6.41 -4.86 -5.05
N ARG A 56 6.95 -4.37 -3.93
CA ARG A 56 6.24 -3.52 -2.98
C ARG A 56 6.03 -2.12 -3.55
N THR A 57 4.78 -1.68 -3.55
CA THR A 57 4.37 -0.33 -3.96
C THR A 57 4.43 0.65 -2.78
N ALA A 58 4.30 1.95 -3.06
CA ALA A 58 4.19 2.96 -2.00
C ALA A 58 3.04 2.70 -1.02
N LEU A 59 1.94 2.08 -1.47
CA LEU A 59 0.80 1.73 -0.61
C LEU A 59 1.19 0.68 0.45
N HIS A 60 2.02 -0.30 0.09
CA HIS A 60 2.54 -1.29 1.04
C HIS A 60 3.36 -0.61 2.15
N PHE A 61 4.27 0.30 1.80
CA PHE A 61 5.08 1.01 2.79
C PHE A 61 4.25 1.94 3.65
N ALA A 62 3.31 2.69 3.06
CA ALA A 62 2.41 3.56 3.81
C ALA A 62 1.54 2.76 4.79
N ALA A 63 1.02 1.61 4.36
CA ALA A 63 0.22 0.71 5.18
C ALA A 63 1.04 0.11 6.33
N ARG A 64 2.26 -0.36 6.03
CA ARG A 64 3.19 -0.93 7.02
C ARG A 64 3.61 0.06 8.11
N GLU A 65 3.65 1.35 7.80
CA GLU A 65 4.09 2.39 8.75
C GLU A 65 2.91 3.17 9.35
N GLY A 66 1.68 2.76 9.04
CA GLY A 66 0.48 3.38 9.59
C GLY A 66 0.18 4.79 9.05
N ARG A 67 0.73 5.15 7.89
CA ARG A 67 0.58 6.49 7.29
C ARG A 67 -0.75 6.62 6.53
N THR A 68 -1.84 6.70 7.28
CA THR A 68 -3.21 6.84 6.75
C THR A 68 -3.37 7.97 5.74
N GLU A 69 -2.73 9.12 5.97
CA GLU A 69 -2.77 10.30 5.09
C GLU A 69 -2.15 10.03 3.71
N VAL A 70 -1.04 9.28 3.68
CA VAL A 70 -0.40 8.87 2.42
C VAL A 70 -1.26 7.82 1.72
N CYS A 71 -1.83 6.86 2.46
CA CYS A 71 -2.78 5.89 1.89
C CYS A 71 -4.01 6.57 1.28
N LYS A 72 -4.56 7.59 1.95
CA LYS A 72 -5.67 8.42 1.44
C LYS A 72 -5.31 9.05 0.12
N TYR A 73 -4.16 9.73 0.07
CA TYR A 73 -3.68 10.37 -1.15
C TYR A 73 -3.47 9.36 -2.29
N LEU A 74 -2.90 8.19 -1.99
CA LEU A 74 -2.71 7.11 -2.96
C LEU A 74 -4.04 6.56 -3.50
N LEU A 75 -5.04 6.33 -2.66
CA LEU A 75 -6.29 5.71 -3.09
C LEU A 75 -7.23 6.72 -3.75
N GLU A 76 -7.35 7.93 -3.20
CA GLU A 76 -8.29 8.93 -3.70
C GLU A 76 -7.76 9.65 -4.94
N GLU A 77 -6.49 10.03 -4.97
CA GLU A 77 -5.93 10.85 -6.05
C GLU A 77 -5.28 10.02 -7.14
N LEU A 78 -4.56 8.98 -6.74
CA LEU A 78 -3.83 8.12 -7.67
C LEU A 78 -4.64 6.90 -8.09
N LYS A 79 -5.76 6.60 -7.41
CA LYS A 79 -6.64 5.44 -7.67
C LYS A 79 -5.84 4.15 -7.87
N VAL A 80 -4.82 3.97 -7.04
CA VAL A 80 -3.97 2.78 -7.08
C VAL A 80 -4.76 1.57 -6.62
N ASP A 81 -4.44 0.41 -7.17
CA ASP A 81 -5.06 -0.85 -6.74
C ASP A 81 -4.77 -1.14 -5.26
N ILE A 82 -5.85 -1.38 -4.50
CA ILE A 82 -5.80 -1.55 -3.05
C ILE A 82 -5.38 -2.96 -2.64
N ASP A 83 -5.67 -3.94 -3.49
CA ASP A 83 -5.36 -5.36 -3.28
C ASP A 83 -4.09 -5.78 -4.04
N VAL A 84 -3.21 -4.82 -4.31
CA VAL A 84 -1.94 -5.09 -4.99
C VAL A 84 -1.09 -6.03 -4.14
N ARG A 85 -0.56 -7.10 -4.75
CA ARG A 85 0.22 -8.13 -4.05
C ARG A 85 1.71 -7.88 -4.26
N ASP A 86 2.49 -7.96 -3.18
CA ASP A 86 3.96 -7.97 -3.26
C ASP A 86 4.51 -9.36 -3.62
N ASP A 87 5.83 -9.52 -3.67
CA ASP A 87 6.47 -10.82 -3.99
C ASP A 87 6.21 -11.92 -2.95
N ASP A 88 5.81 -11.56 -1.74
CA ASP A 88 5.40 -12.51 -0.69
C ASP A 88 3.89 -12.83 -0.80
N GLY A 89 3.22 -12.28 -1.81
CA GLY A 89 1.79 -12.36 -2.01
C GLY A 89 0.99 -11.53 -1.00
N GLU A 90 1.63 -10.71 -0.17
CA GLU A 90 1.00 -9.91 0.87
C GLU A 90 0.33 -8.67 0.27
N THR A 91 -0.85 -8.32 0.78
CA THR A 91 -1.54 -7.08 0.43
C THR A 91 -1.19 -5.95 1.42
N PRO A 92 -1.41 -4.67 1.07
CA PRO A 92 -1.21 -3.55 1.99
C PRO A 92 -1.99 -3.73 3.31
N LEU A 93 -3.17 -4.34 3.25
CA LEU A 93 -4.00 -4.65 4.42
C LEU A 93 -3.32 -5.66 5.36
N ILE A 94 -2.67 -6.70 4.82
CA ILE A 94 -1.87 -7.65 5.59
C ILE A 94 -0.72 -6.92 6.31
N HIS A 95 0.00 -6.04 5.61
CA HIS A 95 1.09 -5.25 6.21
C HIS A 95 0.60 -4.34 7.34
N ALA A 96 -0.50 -3.62 7.16
CA ALA A 96 -1.09 -2.79 8.20
C ALA A 96 -1.50 -3.63 9.43
N SER A 97 -2.09 -4.79 9.20
CA SER A 97 -2.55 -5.70 10.28
C SER A 97 -1.40 -6.32 11.04
N ARG A 98 -0.36 -6.74 10.33
CA ARG A 98 0.85 -7.33 10.92
C ARG A 98 1.57 -6.36 11.84
N GLN A 99 1.47 -5.06 11.57
CA GLN A 99 2.06 -4.00 12.38
C GLN A 99 1.10 -3.44 13.43
N GLY A 100 -0.16 -3.89 13.47
CA GLY A 100 -1.18 -3.36 14.40
C GLY A 100 -1.64 -1.93 14.08
N HIS A 101 -1.56 -1.51 12.81
CA HIS A 101 -1.97 -0.18 12.36
C HIS A 101 -3.46 -0.15 12.00
N ASN A 102 -4.28 -0.15 13.04
CA ASN A 102 -5.73 -0.33 12.99
C ASN A 102 -6.45 0.75 12.20
N LEU A 103 -6.04 2.01 12.38
CA LEU A 103 -6.63 3.14 11.68
C LEU A 103 -6.42 3.01 10.17
N THR A 104 -5.24 2.52 9.77
CA THR A 104 -4.91 2.29 8.36
C THR A 104 -5.61 1.05 7.81
N ALA A 105 -5.62 -0.06 8.56
CA ALA A 105 -6.34 -1.26 8.17
C ALA A 105 -7.85 -0.98 8.01
N LYS A 106 -8.45 -0.25 8.95
CA LYS A 106 -9.85 0.18 8.88
C LYS A 106 -10.10 1.05 7.65
N TYR A 107 -9.25 2.04 7.38
CA TYR A 107 -9.38 2.88 6.20
C TYR A 107 -9.29 2.07 4.91
N LEU A 108 -8.34 1.13 4.81
CA LEU A 108 -8.22 0.25 3.65
C LEU A 108 -9.50 -0.60 3.44
N LEU A 109 -10.07 -1.14 4.52
CA LEU A 109 -11.34 -1.88 4.48
C LEU A 109 -12.54 -1.00 4.07
N GLU A 110 -12.59 0.25 4.56
CA GLU A 110 -13.61 1.22 4.17
C GLU A 110 -13.54 1.55 2.67
N GLN A 111 -12.33 1.61 2.12
CA GLN A 111 -12.07 1.80 0.68
C GLN A 111 -12.32 0.53 -0.16
N GLY A 112 -12.62 -0.61 0.48
CA GLY A 112 -13.00 -1.83 -0.23
C GLY A 112 -11.90 -2.88 -0.37
N ALA A 113 -10.80 -2.79 0.38
CA ALA A 113 -9.79 -3.85 0.42
C ALA A 113 -10.40 -5.18 0.84
N ASP A 114 -9.91 -6.28 0.27
CA ASP A 114 -10.40 -7.62 0.57
C ASP A 114 -9.82 -8.14 1.91
N PRO A 115 -10.62 -8.28 3.00
CA PRO A 115 -10.15 -8.84 4.26
C PRO A 115 -9.80 -10.32 4.18
N SER A 116 -10.27 -11.03 3.14
CA SER A 116 -10.05 -12.46 2.93
C SER A 116 -8.80 -12.75 2.10
N ALA A 117 -8.14 -11.71 1.58
CA ALA A 117 -6.88 -11.83 0.87
C ALA A 117 -5.86 -12.60 1.72
N SER A 118 -5.16 -13.54 1.09
CA SER A 118 -4.12 -14.34 1.73
C SER A 118 -2.77 -14.11 1.05
N SER A 119 -1.72 -14.12 1.86
CA SER A 119 -0.35 -14.18 1.36
C SER A 119 -0.05 -15.54 0.76
N ASP A 120 1.11 -15.69 0.11
CA ASP A 120 1.51 -16.98 -0.46
C ASP A 120 1.76 -18.05 0.61
N LEU A 121 1.94 -17.64 1.88
CA LEU A 121 2.01 -18.52 3.04
C LEU A 121 0.62 -18.88 3.61
N GLY A 122 -0.46 -18.42 2.99
CA GLY A 122 -1.84 -18.60 3.46
C GLY A 122 -2.21 -17.69 4.64
N ALA A 123 -1.36 -16.73 5.01
CA ALA A 123 -1.64 -15.81 6.10
C ALA A 123 -2.64 -14.73 5.64
N THR A 124 -3.73 -14.58 6.38
CA THR A 124 -4.73 -13.53 6.13
C THR A 124 -4.53 -12.36 7.09
N PRO A 125 -5.09 -11.17 6.80
CA PRO A 125 -5.10 -10.06 7.74
C PRO A 125 -5.62 -10.47 9.13
N LEU A 126 -6.60 -11.37 9.17
CA LEU A 126 -7.16 -11.91 10.40
C LEU A 126 -6.17 -12.74 11.22
N HIS A 127 -5.30 -13.52 10.58
CA HIS A 127 -4.25 -14.28 11.29
C HIS A 127 -3.32 -13.33 12.05
N HIS A 128 -2.97 -12.20 11.45
CA HIS A 128 -2.16 -11.18 12.08
C HIS A 128 -2.94 -10.38 13.13
N ALA A 129 -4.20 -10.03 12.84
CA ALA A 129 -5.08 -9.32 13.77
C ALA A 129 -5.39 -10.14 15.04
N ALA A 130 -5.45 -11.47 14.93
CA ALA A 130 -5.61 -12.36 16.07
C ALA A 130 -4.43 -12.28 17.04
N GLY A 131 -3.21 -12.11 16.54
CA GLY A 131 -2.00 -11.94 17.34
C GLY A 131 -1.91 -10.56 18.01
N THR A 132 -2.53 -9.53 17.44
CA THR A 132 -2.53 -8.15 17.97
C THR A 132 -3.76 -7.82 18.83
N GLY A 133 -4.78 -8.69 18.86
CA GLY A 133 -6.03 -8.47 19.62
C GLY A 133 -7.11 -7.67 18.86
N GLU A 134 -6.94 -7.51 17.55
CA GLU A 134 -7.63 -6.54 16.68
C GLU A 134 -8.82 -7.13 15.90
N LEU A 135 -9.37 -8.26 16.36
CA LEU A 135 -10.41 -9.03 15.67
C LEU A 135 -11.69 -8.21 15.34
N GLN A 136 -11.94 -7.12 16.08
CA GLN A 136 -13.12 -6.27 15.90
C GLN A 136 -13.14 -5.48 14.59
N LEU A 137 -11.97 -5.15 14.01
CA LEU A 137 -11.89 -4.41 12.74
C LEU A 137 -12.48 -5.22 11.58
N TYR A 138 -12.21 -6.52 11.57
CA TYR A 138 -12.64 -7.44 10.52
C TYR A 138 -14.09 -7.89 10.70
N GLY A 139 -14.55 -7.98 11.96
CA GLY A 139 -15.90 -8.45 12.29
C GLY A 139 -17.05 -7.53 11.83
N GLN A 140 -16.80 -6.24 11.59
CA GLN A 140 -17.85 -5.29 11.17
C GLN A 140 -18.27 -5.46 9.71
N ARG A 141 -17.35 -5.86 8.81
CA ARG A 141 -17.65 -6.01 7.37
C ARG A 141 -18.40 -7.33 7.06
N PHE A 142 -18.20 -8.37 7.87
CA PHE A 142 -18.97 -9.63 7.75
C PHE A 142 -20.45 -9.50 8.15
N LYS A 143 -20.86 -8.39 8.79
CA LYS A 143 -22.23 -8.24 9.30
C LYS A 143 -23.22 -7.62 8.30
N CYS A 144 -22.76 -7.08 7.17
CA CYS A 144 -23.62 -6.39 6.20
C CYS A 144 -23.63 -6.99 4.78
N ALA A 145 -23.26 -8.26 4.59
CA ALA A 145 -23.47 -8.94 3.30
C ALA A 145 -24.91 -9.48 3.11
N SER A 146 -25.82 -9.26 4.07
CA SER A 146 -27.19 -9.82 4.04
C SER A 146 -28.34 -8.79 3.97
N LEU A 147 -28.09 -7.48 3.81
CA LEU A 147 -29.17 -6.48 3.83
C LEU A 147 -29.00 -5.38 2.76
N GLU A 148 -28.83 -5.76 1.50
CA GLU A 148 -29.12 -4.89 0.34
C GLU A 148 -30.22 -5.48 -0.56
N PHE A 149 -31.28 -6.02 0.05
CA PHE A 149 -32.58 -6.19 -0.60
C PHE A 149 -33.67 -5.98 0.45
N CYS A 150 -34.09 -4.73 0.62
CA CYS A 150 -35.44 -4.41 1.07
C CYS A 150 -35.88 -3.09 0.45
#